data_AF-A0A1V2QVH8-F1
#
_entry.id   AF-A0A1V2QVH8-F1
#
_cell.length_a   1.000
_cell.length_b   1.000
_cell.length_c   1.000
_cell.angle_alpha   90.00
_cell.angle_beta   90.00
_cell.angle_gamma   90.00
#
_symmetry.space_group_name_H-M   'P 1'
#
loop_
_entity.id
_entity.type
_entity.pdbx_description
1 polymer ?
#
loop_
_entity_poly.entity_id
_entity_poly.type
_entity_poly.pdbx_seq_one_letter_code
_entity_poly.pdbx_strand_id
1 'polypeptide(L)'
;MPLRSREDWFWQRFDPKDKRASGALPNLRKAINREAGTVPELWPYYRVILSDREASSAFPSPKLVAEHSALGLFGVHQQSQGDRRMHVADMSMSVALRTLRASGRYSADALDRRVNAAATATSTGELVQHLRGLITQLRTEHLAFDYTQLVNDIYDWDSSERRKRVRRRWGADYFGWADPASSDSPTTDNSTTDAAAKPDTEQ
;
A
#
# COMPACT_ATOMS: atom_id res chain seq x y z
N MET A 1 6.04 -11.14 -0.25
CA MET A 1 6.95 -10.66 -1.30
C MET A 1 6.34 -9.38 -1.85
N PRO A 2 7.04 -8.25 -1.80
CA PRO A 2 6.53 -7.01 -2.36
C PRO A 2 6.37 -7.14 -3.88
N LEU A 3 5.41 -6.40 -4.43
CA LEU A 3 5.24 -6.21 -5.85
C LEU A 3 6.51 -5.63 -6.45
N ARG A 4 7.01 -6.28 -7.50
CA ARG A 4 8.14 -5.78 -8.27
C ARG A 4 7.66 -4.76 -9.29
N SER A 5 8.37 -3.65 -9.37
CA SER A 5 8.19 -2.62 -10.39
C SER A 5 9.45 -2.51 -11.26
N ARG A 6 9.30 -2.03 -12.49
CA ARG A 6 10.42 -1.77 -13.42
C ARG A 6 11.21 -0.50 -13.09
N GLU A 7 10.57 0.43 -12.39
CA GLU A 7 11.12 1.70 -11.89
C GLU A 7 10.39 2.06 -10.59
N ASP A 8 10.76 3.17 -9.96
CA ASP A 8 9.97 3.78 -8.89
C ASP A 8 8.53 4.04 -9.33
N TRP A 9 7.60 3.82 -8.41
CA TRP A 9 6.19 4.07 -8.61
C TRP A 9 5.92 5.55 -8.87
N PHE A 10 4.82 5.87 -9.56
CA PHE A 10 4.44 7.25 -9.88
C PHE A 10 4.44 8.16 -8.64
N TRP A 11 3.88 7.69 -7.52
CA TRP A 11 3.80 8.47 -6.27
C TRP A 11 5.17 8.72 -5.62
N GLN A 12 6.14 7.84 -5.81
CA GLN A 12 7.51 8.02 -5.31
C GLN A 12 8.26 9.13 -6.05
N ARG A 13 7.97 9.32 -7.34
CA ARG A 13 8.57 10.36 -8.18
C ARG A 13 7.72 11.62 -8.31
N PHE A 14 6.48 11.59 -7.82
CA PHE A 14 5.54 12.71 -7.93
C PHE A 14 6.07 13.96 -7.21
N ASP A 15 6.18 15.06 -7.96
CA ASP A 15 6.44 16.40 -7.44
C ASP A 15 5.21 17.29 -7.71
N PRO A 16 4.54 17.85 -6.68
CA PRO A 16 3.40 18.76 -6.87
C PRO A 16 3.78 20.05 -7.61
N LYS A 17 5.05 20.44 -7.65
CA LYS A 17 5.51 21.60 -8.42
C LYS A 17 5.67 21.31 -9.91
N ASP A 18 5.84 20.04 -10.29
CA ASP A 18 5.84 19.63 -11.69
C ASP A 18 4.41 19.68 -12.26
N LYS A 19 4.20 20.59 -13.20
CA LYS A 19 2.90 20.78 -13.88
C LYS A 19 2.50 19.56 -14.71
N ARG A 20 3.45 18.80 -15.25
CA ARG A 20 3.14 17.56 -16.01
C ARG A 20 2.63 16.48 -15.07
N ALA A 21 3.35 16.22 -13.97
CA ALA A 21 2.91 15.27 -12.95
C ALA A 21 1.56 15.67 -12.34
N SER A 22 1.37 16.95 -12.00
CA SER A 22 0.09 17.47 -11.48
C SER A 22 -1.05 17.37 -12.49
N GLY A 23 -0.76 17.62 -13.78
CA GLY A 23 -1.71 17.48 -14.88
C GLY A 23 -2.18 16.04 -15.11
N ALA A 24 -1.45 15.04 -14.60
CA ALA A 24 -1.84 13.63 -14.67
C ALA A 24 -2.92 13.24 -13.64
N LEU A 25 -3.02 13.95 -12.49
CA LEU A 25 -3.90 13.59 -11.38
C LEU A 25 -5.38 13.43 -11.78
N PRO A 26 -5.98 14.28 -12.64
CA PRO A 26 -7.34 14.06 -13.15
C PRO A 26 -7.51 12.73 -13.88
N ASN A 27 -6.50 12.32 -14.65
CA ASN A 27 -6.53 11.04 -15.36
C ASN A 27 -6.42 9.88 -14.38
N LEU A 28 -5.51 9.95 -13.40
CA LEU A 28 -5.38 8.92 -12.37
C LEU A 28 -6.71 8.66 -11.65
N ARG A 29 -7.45 9.71 -11.30
CA ARG A 29 -8.76 9.57 -10.62
C ARG A 29 -9.79 8.77 -11.42
N LYS A 30 -9.68 8.68 -12.74
CA LYS A 30 -10.58 7.88 -13.58
C LYS A 30 -10.50 6.38 -13.25
N ALA A 31 -9.40 5.92 -12.66
CA ALA A 31 -9.15 4.54 -12.30
C ALA A 31 -10.15 3.94 -11.28
N ILE A 32 -10.65 4.76 -10.35
CA ILE A 32 -11.45 4.30 -9.21
C ILE A 32 -12.69 3.48 -9.60
N ASN A 33 -13.24 3.70 -10.80
CA ASN A 33 -14.44 3.03 -11.29
C ASN A 33 -14.26 2.43 -12.68
N ARG A 34 -13.01 2.11 -13.06
CA ARG A 34 -12.70 1.54 -14.37
C ARG A 34 -11.89 0.26 -14.16
N GLU A 35 -12.00 -0.65 -15.11
CA GLU A 35 -11.22 -1.88 -15.06
C GLU A 35 -9.74 -1.58 -15.32
N ALA A 36 -8.86 -2.29 -14.62
CA ALA A 36 -7.43 -2.10 -14.76
C ALA A 36 -6.95 -2.40 -16.19
N GLY A 37 -6.11 -1.53 -16.74
CA GLY A 37 -5.68 -1.62 -18.14
C GLY A 37 -6.62 -0.97 -19.17
N THR A 38 -7.87 -0.65 -18.81
CA THR A 38 -8.85 -0.08 -19.77
C THR A 38 -8.83 1.44 -19.91
N VAL A 39 -7.98 2.14 -19.15
CA VAL A 39 -7.85 3.60 -19.18
C VAL A 39 -6.52 3.97 -19.86
N PRO A 40 -6.51 4.31 -21.16
CA PRO A 40 -5.26 4.52 -21.91
C PRO A 40 -4.36 5.61 -21.33
N GLU A 41 -4.94 6.64 -20.74
CA GLU A 41 -4.20 7.73 -20.12
C GLU A 41 -3.39 7.28 -18.89
N LEU A 42 -3.67 6.09 -18.33
CA LEU A 42 -2.89 5.51 -17.25
C LEU A 42 -1.72 4.65 -17.70
N TRP A 43 -1.70 4.17 -18.95
CA TRP A 43 -0.65 3.27 -19.43
C TRP A 43 0.78 3.80 -19.23
N PRO A 44 1.06 5.10 -19.45
CA PRO A 44 2.40 5.65 -19.21
C PRO A 44 2.82 5.62 -17.74
N TYR A 45 1.89 5.44 -16.79
CA TYR A 45 2.15 5.44 -15.34
C TYR A 45 2.28 4.04 -14.75
N TYR A 46 1.88 2.98 -15.46
CA TYR A 46 2.09 1.62 -14.97
C TYR A 46 3.57 1.26 -14.91
N ARG A 47 3.96 0.65 -13.79
CA ARG A 47 5.32 0.23 -13.44
C ARG A 47 5.38 -1.24 -13.08
N VAL A 48 4.25 -1.88 -12.84
CA VAL A 48 4.18 -3.33 -12.66
C VAL A 48 4.71 -4.06 -13.90
N ILE A 49 5.46 -5.14 -13.68
CA ILE A 49 5.93 -6.02 -14.75
C ILE A 49 4.92 -7.13 -14.96
N LEU A 50 4.39 -7.22 -16.18
CA LEU A 50 3.50 -8.29 -16.64
C LEU A 50 4.29 -9.27 -17.49
N SER A 51 4.07 -10.55 -17.27
CA SER A 51 4.44 -11.59 -18.25
C SER A 51 3.55 -11.48 -19.50
N ASP A 52 4.00 -12.03 -20.63
CA ASP A 52 3.20 -12.05 -21.88
C ASP A 52 1.81 -12.66 -21.64
N ARG A 53 1.74 -13.72 -20.84
CA ARG A 53 0.47 -14.36 -20.44
C ARG A 53 -0.45 -13.42 -19.65
N GLU A 54 0.11 -12.64 -18.73
CA GLU A 54 -0.67 -11.66 -17.95
C GLU A 54 -1.13 -10.50 -18.86
N ALA A 55 -0.30 -10.07 -19.80
CA ALA A 55 -0.60 -8.98 -20.72
C ALA A 55 -1.66 -9.37 -21.77
N SER A 56 -1.69 -10.63 -22.20
CA SER A 56 -2.67 -11.15 -23.17
C SER A 56 -3.90 -11.82 -22.53
N SER A 57 -4.04 -11.75 -21.20
CA SER A 57 -5.14 -12.37 -20.47
C SER A 57 -6.46 -11.62 -20.70
N ALA A 58 -7.59 -12.35 -20.70
CA ALA A 58 -8.93 -11.77 -20.76
C ALA A 58 -9.28 -10.92 -19.54
N PHE A 59 -8.61 -11.16 -18.41
CA PHE A 59 -8.80 -10.41 -17.16
C PHE A 59 -7.48 -9.77 -16.72
N PRO A 60 -7.52 -8.58 -16.10
CA PRO A 60 -6.32 -7.92 -15.60
C PRO A 60 -5.66 -8.77 -14.51
N SER A 61 -4.33 -8.78 -14.49
CA SER A 61 -3.58 -9.46 -13.44
C SER A 61 -3.81 -8.78 -12.08
N PRO A 62 -3.77 -9.52 -10.95
CA PRO A 62 -3.91 -8.91 -9.63
C PRO A 62 -2.89 -7.81 -9.35
N LYS A 63 -1.68 -7.91 -9.94
CA LYS A 63 -0.65 -6.89 -9.81
C LYS A 63 -1.06 -5.59 -10.52
N LEU A 64 -1.64 -5.69 -11.72
CA LEU A 64 -2.14 -4.54 -12.47
C LEU A 64 -3.35 -3.91 -11.76
N VAL A 65 -4.26 -4.72 -11.22
CA VAL A 65 -5.41 -4.24 -10.43
C VAL A 65 -4.94 -3.45 -9.20
N ALA A 66 -3.93 -3.95 -8.50
CA ALA A 66 -3.38 -3.27 -7.33
C ALA A 66 -2.78 -1.91 -7.68
N GLU A 67 -1.89 -1.86 -8.69
CA GLU A 67 -1.29 -0.59 -9.13
C GLU A 67 -2.35 0.39 -9.65
N HIS A 68 -3.28 -0.08 -10.49
CA HIS A 68 -4.37 0.74 -11.02
C HIS A 68 -5.19 1.41 -9.90
N SER A 69 -5.52 0.62 -8.89
CA SER A 69 -6.28 1.07 -7.73
C SER A 69 -5.48 2.07 -6.89
N ALA A 70 -4.19 1.78 -6.63
CA ALA A 70 -3.30 2.68 -5.90
C ALA A 70 -3.12 4.03 -6.63
N LEU A 71 -2.95 4.03 -7.95
CA LEU A 71 -2.88 5.24 -8.78
C LEU A 71 -4.17 6.07 -8.65
N GLY A 72 -5.33 5.42 -8.73
CA GLY A 72 -6.63 6.08 -8.55
C GLY A 72 -6.78 6.73 -7.19
N LEU A 73 -6.45 5.98 -6.13
CA LEU A 73 -6.51 6.45 -4.75
C LEU A 73 -5.51 7.59 -4.49
N PHE A 74 -4.31 7.52 -5.08
CA PHE A 74 -3.32 8.59 -5.02
C PHE A 74 -3.83 9.86 -5.71
N GLY A 75 -4.41 9.73 -6.91
CA GLY A 75 -5.01 10.86 -7.64
C GLY A 75 -6.13 11.56 -6.86
N VAL A 76 -6.88 10.83 -6.04
CA VAL A 76 -7.89 11.38 -5.12
C VAL A 76 -7.23 12.12 -3.96
N HIS A 77 -6.25 11.50 -3.31
CA HIS A 77 -5.57 12.04 -2.13
C HIS A 77 -4.78 13.31 -2.45
N GLN A 78 -4.04 13.30 -3.56
CA GLN A 78 -3.20 14.41 -4.00
C GLN A 78 -4.00 15.57 -4.61
N GLN A 79 -5.31 15.41 -4.86
CA GLN A 79 -6.16 16.48 -5.37
C GLN A 79 -6.17 17.68 -4.43
N SER A 80 -5.91 18.87 -5.00
CA SER A 80 -5.86 20.15 -4.27
C SER A 80 -4.75 20.23 -3.21
N GLN A 81 -3.74 19.36 -3.28
CA GLN A 81 -2.55 19.37 -2.41
C GLN A 81 -1.35 19.91 -3.21
N GLY A 82 -1.40 21.21 -3.56
CA GLY A 82 -0.47 21.83 -4.52
C GLY A 82 0.94 22.11 -3.99
N ASP A 83 1.14 21.99 -2.68
CA ASP A 83 2.39 22.29 -1.96
C ASP A 83 2.95 21.08 -1.20
N ARG A 84 2.21 19.96 -1.17
CA ARG A 84 2.49 18.79 -0.33
C ARG A 84 2.51 17.51 -1.13
N ARG A 85 3.23 16.51 -0.64
CA ARG A 85 3.19 15.15 -1.17
C ARG A 85 2.34 14.30 -0.23
N MET A 86 1.36 13.60 -0.79
CA MET A 86 0.51 12.68 -0.03
C MET A 86 1.07 11.26 0.06
N HIS A 87 2.24 11.05 -0.57
CA HIS A 87 3.06 9.87 -0.36
C HIS A 87 4.25 10.21 0.53
N VAL A 88 4.38 9.46 1.62
CA VAL A 88 5.54 9.47 2.54
C VAL A 88 5.91 8.02 2.81
N ALA A 89 7.17 7.66 2.56
CA ALA A 89 7.67 6.31 2.82
C ALA A 89 7.60 5.96 4.31
N ASP A 90 7.45 4.67 4.62
CA ASP A 90 7.52 4.12 5.99
C ASP A 90 6.41 4.60 6.95
N MET A 91 5.42 5.34 6.45
CA MET A 91 4.24 5.79 7.21
C MET A 91 3.02 4.98 6.79
N SER A 92 2.58 3.98 7.55
CA SER A 92 1.42 3.18 7.12
C SER A 92 0.13 4.00 7.09
N MET A 93 -0.80 3.60 6.22
CA MET A 93 -2.13 4.21 6.17
C MET A 93 -2.85 4.10 7.52
N SER A 94 -2.69 2.97 8.21
CA SER A 94 -3.29 2.74 9.52
C SER A 94 -2.72 3.67 10.60
N VAL A 95 -1.43 4.00 10.56
CA VAL A 95 -0.85 5.02 11.45
C VAL A 95 -1.43 6.40 11.13
N ALA A 96 -1.55 6.77 9.85
CA ALA A 96 -2.19 8.03 9.46
C ALA A 96 -3.65 8.10 9.94
N LEU A 97 -4.40 7.00 9.86
CA LEU A 97 -5.78 6.90 10.36
C LEU A 97 -5.85 6.95 11.89
N ARG A 98 -4.87 6.41 12.61
CA ARG A 98 -4.75 6.56 14.07
C ARG A 98 -4.54 8.02 14.46
N THR A 99 -3.68 8.74 13.73
CA THR A 99 -3.50 10.20 13.90
C THR A 99 -4.80 10.95 13.63
N LEU A 100 -5.52 10.59 12.57
CA LEU A 100 -6.85 11.14 12.27
C LEU A 100 -7.85 10.89 13.40
N ARG A 101 -7.86 9.67 13.96
CA ARG A 101 -8.72 9.30 15.09
C ARG A 101 -8.44 10.16 16.31
N ALA A 102 -7.17 10.43 16.60
CA ALA A 102 -6.74 11.22 17.75
C ALA A 102 -6.99 12.73 17.60
N SER A 103 -7.18 13.24 16.37
CA SER A 103 -7.37 14.67 16.12
C SER A 103 -8.73 15.21 16.58
N GLY A 104 -9.71 14.33 16.81
CA GLY A 104 -11.08 14.72 17.17
C GLY A 104 -11.89 15.36 16.04
N ARG A 105 -11.33 15.46 14.82
CA ARG A 105 -12.00 16.03 13.64
C ARG A 105 -13.17 15.19 13.13
N TYR A 106 -13.12 13.89 13.41
CA TYR A 106 -14.15 12.92 13.09
C TYR A 106 -14.53 12.14 14.36
N SER A 107 -15.78 11.68 14.43
CA SER A 107 -16.20 10.73 15.47
C SER A 107 -15.33 9.47 15.39
N ALA A 108 -14.68 9.13 16.52
CA ALA A 108 -13.84 7.94 16.62
C ALA A 108 -14.62 6.68 16.25
N ASP A 109 -15.84 6.49 16.78
CA ASP A 109 -16.70 5.36 16.45
C ASP A 109 -17.05 5.30 14.95
N ALA A 110 -17.31 6.46 14.34
CA ALA A 110 -17.62 6.52 12.91
C ALA A 110 -16.39 6.21 12.04
N LEU A 111 -15.19 6.55 12.49
CA LEU A 111 -13.94 6.18 11.82
C LEU A 111 -13.66 4.69 12.01
N ASP A 112 -13.79 4.18 13.23
CA ASP A 112 -13.60 2.77 13.59
C ASP A 112 -14.53 1.86 12.75
N ARG A 113 -15.80 2.25 12.55
CA ARG A 113 -16.72 1.53 11.65
C ARG A 113 -16.23 1.48 10.20
N ARG A 114 -15.67 2.56 9.66
CA ARG A 114 -15.15 2.62 8.28
C ARG A 114 -13.88 1.80 8.12
N VAL A 115 -12.98 1.87 9.10
CA VAL A 115 -11.76 1.05 9.15
C VAL A 115 -12.14 -0.42 9.23
N ASN A 116 -13.12 -0.78 10.07
CA ASN A 116 -13.63 -2.15 10.15
C ASN A 116 -14.21 -2.62 8.81
N ALA A 117 -15.04 -1.78 8.15
CA ALA A 117 -15.59 -2.13 6.83
C ALA A 117 -14.49 -2.41 5.79
N ALA A 118 -13.45 -1.58 5.74
CA ALA A 118 -12.28 -1.83 4.89
C ALA A 118 -11.57 -3.14 5.27
N ALA A 119 -11.36 -3.40 6.57
CA ALA A 119 -10.70 -4.60 7.06
C ALA A 119 -11.52 -5.89 6.82
N THR A 120 -12.86 -5.79 6.74
CA THR A 120 -13.73 -6.94 6.48
C THR A 120 -14.04 -7.16 5.00
N ALA A 121 -13.57 -6.28 4.11
CA ALA A 121 -13.82 -6.37 2.68
C ALA A 121 -13.44 -7.76 2.12
N THR A 122 -14.37 -8.34 1.39
CA THR A 122 -14.28 -9.71 0.85
C THR A 122 -13.61 -9.75 -0.52
N SER A 123 -13.63 -8.63 -1.24
CA SER A 123 -13.02 -8.46 -2.56
C SER A 123 -12.12 -7.23 -2.62
N THR A 124 -11.21 -7.21 -3.58
CA THR A 124 -10.36 -6.04 -3.87
C THR A 124 -11.17 -4.83 -4.31
N GLY A 125 -12.25 -5.02 -5.09
CA GLY A 125 -13.14 -3.93 -5.48
C GLY A 125 -13.83 -3.27 -4.29
N GLU A 126 -14.39 -4.07 -3.39
CA GLU A 126 -15.00 -3.58 -2.14
C GLU A 126 -14.00 -2.83 -1.26
N LEU A 127 -12.79 -3.39 -1.10
CA LEU A 127 -11.70 -2.75 -0.37
C LEU A 127 -11.41 -1.35 -0.91
N VAL A 128 -11.22 -1.22 -2.23
CA VAL A 128 -10.87 0.06 -2.87
C VAL A 128 -11.94 1.12 -2.66
N GLN A 129 -13.22 0.74 -2.65
CA GLN A 129 -14.32 1.67 -2.36
C GLN A 129 -14.27 2.17 -0.91
N HIS A 130 -14.02 1.28 0.07
CA HIS A 130 -13.86 1.70 1.47
C HIS A 130 -12.61 2.57 1.66
N LEU A 131 -11.49 2.20 1.05
CA LEU A 131 -10.24 2.96 1.07
C LEU A 131 -10.42 4.37 0.52
N ARG A 132 -11.15 4.54 -0.58
CA ARG A 132 -11.45 5.86 -1.14
C ARG A 132 -12.14 6.79 -0.13
N GLY A 133 -13.08 6.25 0.65
CA GLY A 133 -13.76 7.00 1.70
C GLY A 133 -12.80 7.46 2.79
N LEU A 134 -11.97 6.55 3.30
CA LEU A 134 -10.96 6.85 4.32
C LEU A 134 -9.92 7.87 3.83
N ILE A 135 -9.41 7.69 2.60
CA ILE A 135 -8.43 8.58 1.99
C ILE A 135 -8.97 9.99 1.77
N THR A 136 -10.29 10.14 1.53
CA THR A 136 -10.90 11.47 1.42
C THR A 136 -10.85 12.22 2.77
N GLN A 137 -10.96 11.51 3.89
CA GLN A 137 -10.82 12.10 5.23
C GLN A 137 -9.36 12.45 5.52
N LEU A 138 -8.43 11.54 5.24
CA LEU A 138 -6.99 11.79 5.35
C LEU A 138 -6.56 13.02 4.53
N ARG A 139 -7.08 13.15 3.30
CA ARG A 139 -6.83 14.30 2.43
C ARG A 139 -7.28 15.61 3.07
N THR A 140 -8.44 15.62 3.71
CA THR A 140 -9.01 16.81 4.36
C THR A 140 -8.11 17.29 5.49
N GLU A 141 -7.51 16.36 6.23
CA GLU A 141 -6.57 16.65 7.32
C GLU A 141 -5.09 16.66 6.87
N HIS A 142 -4.83 16.59 5.56
CA HIS A 142 -3.48 16.59 4.96
C HIS A 142 -2.54 15.50 5.50
N LEU A 143 -3.08 14.33 5.83
CA LEU A 143 -2.34 13.21 6.40
C LEU A 143 -1.84 12.26 5.31
N ALA A 144 -0.54 12.36 4.99
CA ALA A 144 0.14 11.51 4.02
C ALA A 144 0.45 10.11 4.57
N PHE A 145 0.65 9.13 3.66
CA PHE A 145 1.07 7.78 4.01
C PHE A 145 1.79 7.08 2.84
N ASP A 146 2.28 5.87 3.09
CA ASP A 146 3.06 5.08 2.16
C ASP A 146 2.17 4.30 1.16
N TYR A 147 1.99 4.88 -0.03
CA TYR A 147 1.35 4.22 -1.17
C TYR A 147 2.07 2.97 -1.69
N THR A 148 3.39 2.85 -1.48
CA THR A 148 4.13 1.63 -1.82
C THR A 148 3.73 0.50 -0.87
N GLN A 149 3.47 0.78 0.40
CA GLN A 149 2.85 -0.20 1.29
C GLN A 149 1.41 -0.50 0.84
N LEU A 150 0.61 0.53 0.53
CA LEU A 150 -0.79 0.34 0.14
C LEU A 150 -0.96 -0.53 -1.12
N VAL A 151 -0.12 -0.35 -2.16
CA VAL A 151 -0.23 -1.18 -3.39
C VAL A 151 0.05 -2.66 -3.08
N ASN A 152 0.97 -2.94 -2.17
CA ASN A 152 1.24 -4.31 -1.72
C ASN A 152 0.05 -4.89 -0.95
N ASP A 153 -0.63 -4.06 -0.16
CA ASP A 153 -1.77 -4.49 0.66
C ASP A 153 -2.96 -4.85 -0.20
N ILE A 154 -3.21 -4.05 -1.25
CA ILE A 154 -4.24 -4.32 -2.25
C ILE A 154 -3.89 -5.61 -3.02
N TYR A 155 -2.63 -5.80 -3.42
CA TYR A 155 -2.20 -7.02 -4.11
C TYR A 155 -2.31 -8.29 -3.26
N ASP A 156 -1.99 -8.18 -1.97
CA ASP A 156 -2.11 -9.29 -1.04
C ASP A 156 -3.57 -9.58 -0.69
N TRP A 157 -4.50 -8.66 -0.95
CA TRP A 157 -5.90 -8.81 -0.57
C TRP A 157 -6.61 -9.96 -1.29
N ASP A 158 -6.27 -10.30 -2.53
CA ASP A 158 -6.92 -11.41 -3.24
C ASP A 158 -6.61 -12.79 -2.63
N SER A 159 -5.54 -12.93 -1.85
CA SER A 159 -5.22 -14.18 -1.15
C SER A 159 -5.73 -14.15 0.28
N SER A 160 -6.57 -15.11 0.68
CA SER A 160 -7.10 -15.22 2.04
C SER A 160 -6.01 -15.20 3.12
N GLU A 161 -4.93 -15.96 2.92
CA GLU A 161 -3.82 -16.04 3.88
C GLU A 161 -3.01 -14.76 3.94
N ARG A 162 -2.77 -14.10 2.80
CA ARG A 162 -2.03 -12.83 2.78
C ARG A 162 -2.89 -11.69 3.34
N ARG A 163 -4.18 -11.65 3.02
CA ARG A 163 -5.18 -10.74 3.59
C ARG A 163 -5.21 -10.81 5.12
N LYS A 164 -5.15 -12.02 5.72
CA LYS A 164 -5.04 -12.16 7.18
C LYS A 164 -3.81 -11.43 7.74
N ARG A 165 -2.66 -11.47 7.05
CA ARG A 165 -1.45 -10.74 7.47
C ARG A 165 -1.62 -9.23 7.36
N VAL A 166 -2.16 -8.74 6.23
CA VAL A 166 -2.45 -7.32 6.04
C VAL A 166 -3.35 -6.79 7.16
N ARG A 167 -4.43 -7.52 7.48
CA ARG A 167 -5.36 -7.15 8.55
C ARG A 167 -4.71 -7.08 9.92
N ARG A 168 -3.82 -8.02 10.25
CA ARG A 168 -3.06 -7.98 11.51
C ARG A 168 -2.18 -6.73 11.60
N ARG A 169 -1.43 -6.42 10.53
CA ARG A 169 -0.61 -5.19 10.49
C ARG A 169 -1.48 -3.94 10.60
N TRP A 170 -2.58 -3.87 9.83
CA TRP A 170 -3.49 -2.73 9.87
C TRP A 170 -4.09 -2.51 11.26
N GLY A 171 -4.55 -3.57 11.93
CA GLY A 171 -5.06 -3.47 13.29
C GLY A 171 -3.99 -3.02 14.28
N ALA A 172 -2.77 -3.55 14.13
CA ALA A 172 -1.65 -3.17 14.99
C ALA A 172 -1.22 -1.73 14.85
N ASP A 173 -1.12 -1.26 13.62
CA ASP A 173 -0.81 0.12 13.32
C ASP A 173 -1.95 1.07 13.70
N TYR A 174 -3.21 0.66 13.57
CA TYR A 174 -4.35 1.53 13.87
C TYR A 174 -4.59 1.69 15.37
N PHE A 175 -4.43 0.61 16.16
CA PHE A 175 -4.61 0.66 17.61
C PHE A 175 -3.31 0.89 18.40
N GLY A 176 -2.15 0.78 17.75
CA GLY A 176 -0.85 1.08 18.35
C GLY A 176 -0.37 0.06 19.38
N TRP A 177 -0.76 -1.21 19.23
CA TRP A 177 -0.37 -2.29 20.16
C TRP A 177 0.87 -3.09 19.70
N ALA A 178 1.50 -2.72 18.58
CA ALA A 178 2.74 -3.33 18.13
C ALA A 178 3.93 -2.49 18.59
N ASP A 179 4.96 -3.16 19.06
CA ASP A 179 6.22 -2.52 19.43
C ASP A 179 6.95 -2.05 18.15
N PRO A 180 7.25 -0.75 18.01
CA PRO A 180 8.00 -0.24 16.87
C PRO A 180 9.43 -0.82 16.77
N ALA A 181 9.96 -1.44 17.83
CA ALA A 181 11.29 -2.04 17.86
C ALA A 181 11.33 -3.54 17.47
N SER A 182 10.18 -4.21 17.31
CA SER A 182 10.11 -5.67 17.11
C SER A 182 9.81 -6.10 15.66
N SER A 183 9.99 -5.23 14.66
CA SER A 183 9.91 -5.62 13.24
C SER A 183 11.18 -6.36 12.82
N ASP A 184 11.22 -7.65 13.16
CA ASP A 184 12.36 -8.54 12.92
C ASP A 184 12.85 -8.55 11.47
N SER A 185 14.16 -8.34 11.36
CA SER A 185 14.99 -8.80 10.26
C SER A 185 14.87 -10.33 10.14
N PRO A 186 14.95 -10.92 8.94
CA PRO A 186 15.02 -12.37 8.83
C PRO A 186 16.40 -12.82 9.34
N THR A 187 16.47 -13.21 10.61
CA THR A 187 17.61 -13.95 11.15
C THR A 187 17.71 -15.26 10.39
N THR A 188 18.69 -15.34 9.51
CA THR A 188 19.16 -16.60 8.93
C THR A 188 19.83 -17.35 10.06
N ASP A 189 19.10 -18.29 10.66
CA ASP A 189 19.68 -19.20 11.63
C ASP A 189 20.41 -20.31 10.87
N ASN A 190 21.69 -20.05 10.57
CA ASN A 190 22.60 -21.09 10.09
C ASN A 190 23.40 -21.61 11.29
N SER A 191 22.74 -22.47 12.08
CA SER A 191 23.41 -23.25 13.11
C SER A 191 24.21 -24.37 12.46
N THR A 192 25.44 -24.04 12.06
CA THR A 192 26.53 -25.00 11.85
C THR A 192 26.86 -25.65 13.19
N THR A 193 26.58 -26.94 13.32
CA THR A 193 27.13 -27.76 14.40
C THR A 193 28.61 -27.94 14.15
N ASP A 194 29.45 -27.18 14.86
CA ASP A 194 30.88 -27.46 14.99
C ASP A 194 31.15 -27.88 16.43
N ALA A 195 31.31 -29.19 16.63
CA ALA A 195 31.68 -29.78 17.91
C ALA A 195 33.21 -29.76 18.03
N ALA A 196 33.67 -28.96 18.97
CA ALA A 196 35.07 -28.65 19.24
C ALA A 196 35.96 -29.88 19.49
N ALA A 197 37.19 -29.73 18.99
CA ALA A 197 38.37 -30.55 19.14
C ALA A 197 38.83 -30.79 20.58
N LYS A 198 39.66 -31.84 20.75
CA LYS A 198 40.81 -31.84 21.66
C LYS A 198 42.04 -32.43 20.95
N PRO A 199 43.22 -31.78 21.02
CA PRO A 199 44.48 -32.33 20.56
C PRO A 199 45.37 -32.89 21.70
N ASP A 200 46.42 -33.59 21.25
CA ASP A 200 47.73 -33.90 21.86
C ASP A 200 47.89 -35.06 22.87
N THR A 201 48.65 -36.10 22.51
CA THR A 201 50.13 -36.19 22.72
C THR A 201 50.66 -37.61 22.41
N GLU A 202 51.84 -37.69 21.78
CA GLU A 202 52.70 -38.87 21.54
C GLU A 202 53.02 -39.73 22.77
N GLN A 203 52.89 -41.06 22.62
CA GLN A 203 53.98 -42.05 22.68
C GLN A 203 53.47 -43.43 22.24
#